data_AF-A0A0G4LA66-F1
#
_entry.id   AF-A0A0G4LA66-F1
#
_cell.length_a   1.000
_cell.length_b   1.000
_cell.length_c   1.000
_cell.angle_alpha   90.00
_cell.angle_beta   90.00
_cell.angle_gamma   90.00
#
_symmetry.space_group_name_H-M   'P 1'
#
loop_
_entity.id
_entity.type
_entity.pdbx_description
1 polymer ?
#
loop_
_entity_poly.entity_id
_entity_poly.type
_entity_poly.pdbx_seq_one_letter_code
_entity_poly.pdbx_strand_id
1 'polypeptide(L)'
;MHASALLTLPLLPAAMAAYGSSTGATPAAAKAAAAASGSSIPGVHVVKVGQNGLTFEPAEVNAAVGDVVEFHFWPQAHSVAQSSFDSPCQPLNTTGFFSGPVRVQSGVSDQVFSVTIQDTKPKWYYCATGQHCQNGMVGVINAPANNNQRTLQAYSQAAANAQSNVAPSSTGGGSLGAAATAPPSAASSSARPSSSTAPSAGMEAHGEIRWGMLTMGVAVAGFIGGLMI
;
A
#
# COMPACT_ATOMS: atom_id res chain seq x y z
N MET A 1 -41.21 -11.85 -75.46
CA MET A 1 -41.12 -13.33 -75.42
C MET A 1 -40.31 -13.68 -74.18
N HIS A 2 -40.97 -14.38 -73.24
CA HIS A 2 -40.47 -15.36 -72.25
C HIS A 2 -39.14 -15.07 -71.50
N ALA A 3 -39.02 -15.22 -70.18
CA ALA A 3 -39.93 -15.71 -69.15
C ALA A 3 -39.37 -15.33 -67.76
N SER A 4 -40.28 -14.99 -66.84
CA SER A 4 -40.01 -14.87 -65.40
C SER A 4 -39.91 -16.25 -64.76
N ALA A 5 -38.87 -16.48 -63.96
CA ALA A 5 -38.76 -17.64 -63.08
C ALA A 5 -38.89 -17.17 -61.62
N LEU A 6 -40.10 -17.31 -61.08
CA LEU A 6 -40.40 -17.20 -59.66
C LEU A 6 -39.98 -18.51 -58.98
N LEU A 7 -38.96 -18.47 -58.13
CA LEU A 7 -38.61 -19.59 -57.24
C LEU A 7 -39.37 -19.42 -55.91
N THR A 8 -40.37 -20.26 -55.71
CA THR A 8 -41.13 -20.40 -54.46
C THR A 8 -40.34 -21.30 -53.49
N LEU A 9 -39.96 -20.75 -52.34
CA LEU A 9 -39.39 -21.52 -51.23
C LEU A 9 -40.52 -22.07 -50.34
N PRO A 10 -40.52 -23.38 -50.00
CA PRO A 10 -41.58 -23.97 -49.18
C PRO A 10 -41.42 -23.65 -47.69
N LEU A 11 -42.56 -23.31 -47.07
CA LEU A 11 -42.82 -23.29 -45.64
C LEU A 11 -42.51 -24.67 -45.03
N LEU A 12 -41.72 -24.71 -43.96
CA LEU A 12 -41.69 -25.83 -43.01
C LEU A 12 -42.37 -25.44 -41.69
N PRO A 13 -43.04 -26.40 -41.01
CA PRO A 13 -43.98 -26.11 -39.93
C PRO A 13 -43.31 -25.89 -38.57
N ALA A 14 -43.97 -25.07 -37.76
CA ALA A 14 -43.74 -24.91 -36.33
C ALA A 14 -43.96 -26.23 -35.57
N ALA A 15 -42.95 -26.66 -34.82
CA ALA A 15 -43.10 -27.64 -33.75
C ALA A 15 -43.17 -26.89 -32.42
N MET A 16 -44.35 -26.91 -31.80
CA MET A 16 -44.54 -26.56 -30.40
C MET A 16 -44.15 -27.77 -29.55
N ALA A 17 -43.19 -27.60 -28.64
CA ALA A 17 -42.99 -28.48 -27.50
C ALA A 17 -43.01 -27.63 -26.25
N ALA A 18 -44.09 -27.78 -25.49
CA ALA A 18 -44.25 -27.19 -24.17
C ALA A 18 -43.75 -28.16 -23.08
N TYR A 19 -43.42 -27.53 -21.94
CA TYR A 19 -43.33 -28.02 -20.57
C TYR A 19 -42.30 -29.11 -20.20
N GLY A 20 -41.40 -28.70 -19.31
CA GLY A 20 -40.45 -29.56 -18.61
C GLY A 20 -39.72 -28.75 -17.54
N SER A 21 -40.42 -28.36 -16.48
CA SER A 21 -39.81 -27.80 -15.27
C SER A 21 -38.92 -28.85 -14.62
N SER A 22 -37.60 -28.64 -14.65
CA SER A 22 -36.67 -29.34 -13.77
C SER A 22 -35.88 -28.31 -12.97
N THR A 23 -36.45 -27.92 -11.84
CA THR A 23 -35.72 -27.41 -10.67
C THR A 23 -34.78 -28.50 -10.17
N GLY A 24 -33.60 -28.61 -10.79
CA GLY A 24 -32.49 -29.38 -10.28
C GLY A 24 -31.51 -28.44 -9.60
N ALA A 25 -31.73 -28.17 -8.31
CA ALA A 25 -30.75 -27.50 -7.48
C ALA A 25 -29.50 -28.39 -7.39
N THR A 26 -28.47 -28.05 -8.14
CA THR A 26 -27.13 -28.61 -7.94
C THR A 26 -26.69 -28.21 -6.53
N PRO A 27 -26.26 -29.13 -5.65
CA PRO A 27 -25.62 -28.73 -4.42
C PRO A 27 -24.29 -28.09 -4.82
N ALA A 28 -24.23 -26.75 -4.77
CA ALA A 28 -22.98 -26.04 -4.76
C ALA A 28 -22.21 -26.53 -3.53
N ALA A 29 -21.25 -27.44 -3.75
CA ALA A 29 -20.27 -27.78 -2.76
C ALA A 29 -19.48 -26.51 -2.48
N ALA A 30 -19.89 -25.77 -1.44
CA ALA A 30 -19.14 -24.69 -0.86
C ALA A 30 -17.85 -25.30 -0.30
N LYS A 31 -16.81 -25.34 -1.13
CA LYS A 31 -15.46 -25.60 -0.66
C LYS A 31 -15.07 -24.35 0.12
N ALA A 32 -15.32 -24.37 1.43
CA ALA A 32 -14.79 -23.41 2.36
C ALA A 32 -13.26 -23.48 2.23
N ALA A 33 -12.69 -22.54 1.46
CA ALA A 33 -11.26 -22.32 1.47
C ALA A 33 -10.93 -21.79 2.86
N ALA A 34 -10.37 -22.66 3.70
CA ALA A 34 -9.75 -22.25 4.95
C ALA A 34 -8.68 -21.21 4.57
N ALA A 35 -8.90 -19.95 4.95
CA ALA A 35 -7.87 -18.94 4.90
C ALA A 35 -6.78 -19.38 5.87
N ALA A 36 -5.70 -19.94 5.33
CA ALA A 36 -4.48 -20.07 6.09
C ALA A 36 -3.97 -18.65 6.36
N SER A 37 -4.24 -18.14 7.56
CA SER A 37 -3.52 -16.99 8.11
C SER A 37 -2.09 -17.44 8.40
N GLY A 38 -1.31 -17.64 7.33
CA GLY A 38 0.13 -17.63 7.42
C GLY A 38 0.53 -16.20 7.70
N SER A 39 1.20 -15.96 8.82
CA SER A 39 1.96 -14.72 9.00
C SER A 39 3.13 -14.77 8.02
N SER A 40 2.86 -14.41 6.76
CA SER A 40 3.91 -14.16 5.79
C SER A 40 4.58 -12.85 6.18
N ILE A 41 5.90 -12.87 6.22
CA ILE A 41 6.71 -11.66 6.35
C ILE A 41 6.31 -10.72 5.20
N PRO A 42 5.95 -9.45 5.48
CA PRO A 42 5.66 -8.47 4.44
C PRO A 42 6.77 -8.37 3.40
N GLY A 43 6.45 -8.54 2.12
CA GLY A 43 7.34 -8.23 1.02
C GLY A 43 7.49 -6.72 0.83
N VAL A 44 8.64 -6.28 0.32
CA VAL A 44 8.89 -4.89 -0.09
C VAL A 44 9.07 -4.85 -1.61
N HIS A 45 8.27 -4.02 -2.28
CA HIS A 45 8.32 -3.80 -3.73
C HIS A 45 8.78 -2.38 -4.01
N VAL A 46 9.87 -2.21 -4.76
CA VAL A 46 10.44 -0.90 -5.06
C VAL A 46 9.96 -0.40 -6.42
N VAL A 47 9.40 0.80 -6.45
CA VAL A 47 9.05 1.58 -7.63
C VAL A 47 9.94 2.82 -7.68
N LYS A 48 10.72 2.94 -8.74
CA LYS A 48 11.61 4.07 -9.00
C LYS A 48 10.78 5.16 -9.68
N VAL A 49 10.74 6.34 -9.09
CA VAL A 49 9.94 7.47 -9.54
C VAL A 49 10.86 8.48 -10.20
N GLY A 50 10.81 8.60 -11.53
CA GLY A 50 11.57 9.62 -12.23
C GLY A 50 12.99 9.24 -12.67
N GLN A 51 13.45 7.99 -12.43
CA GLN A 51 14.85 7.61 -12.73
C GLN A 51 15.19 7.76 -14.20
N ASN A 52 14.31 7.27 -15.06
CA ASN A 52 14.50 7.18 -16.50
C ASN A 52 13.52 8.11 -17.24
N GLY A 53 13.30 9.31 -16.70
CA GLY A 53 12.35 10.30 -17.22
C GLY A 53 11.00 10.26 -16.51
N LEU A 54 9.92 10.64 -17.19
CA LEU A 54 8.58 10.76 -16.62
C LEU A 54 7.91 9.38 -16.45
N THR A 55 8.51 8.49 -15.67
CA THR A 55 8.11 7.09 -15.53
C THR A 55 8.08 6.62 -14.08
N PHE A 56 7.23 5.63 -13.84
CA PHE A 56 7.30 4.74 -12.68
C PHE A 56 7.92 3.42 -13.13
N GLU A 57 8.93 2.92 -12.42
CA GLU A 57 9.63 1.70 -12.81
C GLU A 57 9.83 0.72 -11.64
N PRO A 58 9.17 -0.45 -11.65
CA PRO A 58 8.21 -0.89 -12.66
C PRO A 58 6.89 -0.10 -12.57
N ALA A 59 6.21 0.05 -13.72
CA ALA A 59 4.89 0.69 -13.75
C ALA A 59 3.75 -0.25 -13.34
N GLU A 60 3.98 -1.57 -13.38
CA GLU A 60 3.08 -2.59 -12.84
C GLU A 60 3.74 -3.32 -11.67
N VAL A 61 3.04 -3.39 -10.54
CA VAL A 61 3.48 -4.11 -9.34
C VAL A 61 2.42 -5.13 -8.94
N ASN A 62 2.82 -6.33 -8.58
CA ASN A 62 1.94 -7.34 -8.00
C ASN A 62 2.39 -7.61 -6.55
N ALA A 63 1.53 -7.30 -5.58
CA ALA A 63 1.84 -7.29 -4.17
C ALA A 63 0.72 -7.96 -3.35
N ALA A 64 1.12 -8.80 -2.39
CA ALA A 64 0.20 -9.47 -1.48
C ALA A 64 -0.32 -8.53 -0.40
N VAL A 65 -1.42 -8.90 0.26
CA VAL A 65 -1.89 -8.18 1.45
C VAL A 65 -0.82 -8.26 2.54
N GLY A 66 -0.49 -7.12 3.13
CA GLY A 66 0.58 -6.96 4.10
C GLY A 66 1.88 -6.42 3.51
N ASP A 67 2.12 -6.58 2.20
CA ASP A 67 3.32 -6.05 1.54
C ASP A 67 3.36 -4.51 1.57
N VAL A 68 4.55 -3.95 1.37
CA VAL A 68 4.78 -2.51 1.23
C VAL A 68 5.29 -2.22 -0.18
N VAL A 69 4.64 -1.26 -0.85
CA VAL A 69 5.16 -0.69 -2.10
C VAL A 69 5.84 0.63 -1.79
N GLU A 70 7.13 0.70 -2.09
CA GLU A 70 7.99 1.85 -1.84
C GLU A 70 8.26 2.63 -3.12
N PHE A 71 8.01 3.92 -3.08
CA PHE A 71 8.26 4.84 -4.17
C PHE A 71 9.52 5.65 -3.88
N HIS A 72 10.59 5.36 -4.63
CA HIS A 72 11.92 5.95 -4.50
C HIS A 72 12.11 7.06 -5.52
N PHE A 73 12.21 8.31 -5.06
CA PHE A 73 12.22 9.48 -5.93
C PHE A 73 13.62 9.79 -6.46
N TRP A 74 13.72 9.97 -7.77
CA TRP A 74 14.90 10.42 -8.51
C TRP A 74 14.82 11.93 -8.79
N PRO A 75 15.88 12.55 -9.36
CA PRO A 75 15.95 14.00 -9.53
C PRO A 75 14.74 14.60 -10.26
N GLN A 76 14.52 15.90 -10.03
CA GLN A 76 13.32 16.67 -10.40
C GLN A 76 12.16 16.51 -9.42
N ALA A 77 11.00 17.04 -9.80
CA ALA A 77 9.80 17.07 -8.97
C ALA A 77 8.81 16.00 -9.43
N HIS A 78 8.54 15.02 -8.56
CA HIS A 78 7.56 13.98 -8.83
C HIS A 78 6.61 13.81 -7.65
N SER A 79 5.58 13.02 -7.86
CA SER A 79 4.58 12.69 -6.84
C SER A 79 3.90 11.38 -7.22
N VAL A 80 3.24 10.77 -6.25
CA VAL A 80 2.46 9.55 -6.41
C VAL A 80 1.08 9.80 -5.83
N ALA A 81 0.07 9.85 -6.68
CA ALA A 81 -1.32 10.07 -6.29
C ALA A 81 -2.20 8.92 -6.80
N GLN A 82 -3.12 8.44 -5.97
CA GLN A 82 -4.09 7.42 -6.37
C GLN A 82 -5.24 8.02 -7.18
N SER A 83 -5.70 7.29 -8.19
CA SER A 83 -6.85 7.63 -9.03
C SER A 83 -7.77 6.40 -9.18
N SER A 84 -8.89 6.59 -9.88
CA SER A 84 -9.62 5.48 -10.49
C SER A 84 -9.04 5.18 -11.88
N PHE A 85 -9.26 3.96 -12.37
CA PHE A 85 -8.94 3.63 -13.77
C PHE A 85 -9.66 4.55 -14.76
N ASP A 86 -10.92 4.87 -14.46
CA ASP A 86 -11.84 5.58 -15.35
C ASP A 86 -11.60 7.10 -15.35
N SER A 87 -10.75 7.61 -14.45
CA SER A 87 -10.42 9.02 -14.33
C SER A 87 -8.93 9.21 -14.02
N PRO A 88 -8.04 8.89 -14.98
CA PRO A 88 -6.62 9.17 -14.84
C PRO A 88 -6.36 10.67 -14.64
N CYS A 89 -5.25 11.00 -13.99
CA CYS A 89 -4.84 12.37 -13.70
C CYS A 89 -5.80 13.15 -12.77
N GLN A 90 -6.75 12.45 -12.15
CA GLN A 90 -7.68 12.98 -11.15
C GLN A 90 -7.54 12.19 -9.86
N PRO A 91 -7.60 12.86 -8.70
CA PRO A 91 -7.47 12.19 -7.41
C PRO A 91 -8.67 11.28 -7.17
N LEU A 92 -8.44 10.09 -6.65
CA LEU A 92 -9.52 9.13 -6.36
C LEU A 92 -10.57 9.73 -5.42
N ASN A 93 -10.10 10.35 -4.33
CA ASN A 93 -10.85 11.08 -3.31
C ASN A 93 -9.82 11.69 -2.33
N THR A 94 -10.28 12.20 -1.19
CA THR A 94 -9.41 12.78 -0.13
C THR A 94 -8.72 11.74 0.76
N THR A 95 -9.06 10.45 0.64
CA THR A 95 -8.51 9.36 1.46
C THR A 95 -7.59 8.41 0.69
N GLY A 96 -7.57 8.52 -0.64
CA GLY A 96 -6.61 7.83 -1.51
C GLY A 96 -5.18 8.26 -1.19
N PHE A 97 -4.21 7.41 -1.52
CA PHE A 97 -2.83 7.72 -1.18
C PHE A 97 -2.29 8.88 -2.01
N PHE A 98 -1.51 9.74 -1.35
CA PHE A 98 -0.79 10.84 -1.98
C PHE A 98 0.50 11.16 -1.23
N SER A 99 1.63 11.09 -1.93
CA SER A 99 2.94 11.42 -1.37
C SER A 99 3.16 12.91 -1.12
N GLY A 100 2.40 13.77 -1.81
CA GLY A 100 2.81 15.15 -2.02
C GLY A 100 3.91 15.28 -3.10
N PRO A 101 4.23 16.50 -3.55
CA PRO A 101 5.35 16.74 -4.44
C PRO A 101 6.68 16.53 -3.70
N VAL A 102 7.47 15.56 -4.15
CA VAL A 102 8.84 15.32 -3.69
C VAL A 102 9.79 15.89 -4.72
N ARG A 103 10.69 16.80 -4.29
CA ARG A 103 11.71 17.41 -5.15
C ARG A 103 13.08 16.90 -4.77
N VAL A 104 13.80 16.36 -5.73
CA VAL A 104 15.14 15.80 -5.55
C VAL A 104 16.11 16.55 -6.47
N GLN A 105 17.24 16.99 -5.93
CA GLN A 105 18.23 17.75 -6.71
C GLN A 105 19.15 16.83 -7.53
N SER A 106 19.61 15.73 -6.92
CA SER A 106 20.54 14.78 -7.51
C SER A 106 20.47 13.45 -6.77
N GLY A 107 20.80 12.35 -7.44
CA GLY A 107 20.75 11.01 -6.85
C GLY A 107 19.33 10.58 -6.50
N VAL A 108 19.22 9.60 -5.60
CA VAL A 108 17.94 9.15 -5.06
C VAL A 108 17.62 9.91 -3.77
N SER A 109 16.35 10.21 -3.55
CA SER A 109 15.83 10.81 -2.32
C SER A 109 16.03 9.89 -1.12
N ASP A 110 16.40 10.46 0.03
CA ASP A 110 16.33 9.77 1.33
C ASP A 110 14.88 9.63 1.83
N GLN A 111 13.95 10.38 1.24
CA GLN A 111 12.52 10.25 1.48
C GLN A 111 11.88 9.30 0.46
N VAL A 112 11.34 8.21 0.97
CA VAL A 112 10.59 7.16 0.28
C VAL A 112 9.13 7.27 0.70
N PHE A 113 8.22 7.20 -0.28
CA PHE A 113 6.79 7.10 0.01
C PHE A 113 6.38 5.63 0.05
N SER A 114 5.83 5.18 1.17
CA SER A 114 5.50 3.77 1.42
C SER A 114 3.99 3.58 1.53
N VAL A 115 3.45 2.64 0.75
CA VAL A 115 2.03 2.26 0.77
C VAL A 115 1.89 0.80 1.18
N THR A 116 1.28 0.54 2.34
CA THR A 116 0.95 -0.82 2.79
C THR A 116 -0.27 -1.35 2.04
N ILE A 117 -0.16 -2.54 1.50
CA ILE A 117 -1.22 -3.20 0.73
C ILE A 117 -2.23 -3.84 1.69
N GLN A 118 -3.40 -3.23 1.78
CA GLN A 118 -4.49 -3.69 2.67
C GLN A 118 -5.43 -4.69 1.99
N ASP A 119 -5.46 -4.69 0.66
CA ASP A 119 -6.28 -5.60 -0.16
C ASP A 119 -5.62 -5.82 -1.53
N THR A 120 -6.05 -6.85 -2.24
CA THR A 120 -5.59 -7.17 -3.59
C THR A 120 -6.36 -6.42 -4.68
N LYS A 121 -7.12 -5.37 -4.35
CA LYS A 121 -7.86 -4.60 -5.36
C LYS A 121 -6.87 -3.73 -6.16
N PRO A 122 -7.12 -3.53 -7.47
CA PRO A 122 -6.25 -2.67 -8.29
C PRO A 122 -6.16 -1.25 -7.72
N LYS A 123 -4.94 -0.72 -7.65
CA LYS A 123 -4.66 0.66 -7.26
C LYS A 123 -3.96 1.35 -8.41
N TRP A 124 -4.72 2.17 -9.14
CA TRP A 124 -4.21 3.00 -10.23
C TRP A 124 -3.63 4.27 -9.65
N TYR A 125 -2.50 4.71 -10.19
CA TYR A 125 -1.82 5.90 -9.70
C TYR A 125 -1.13 6.67 -10.82
N TYR A 126 -0.85 7.94 -10.54
CA TYR A 126 -0.28 8.88 -11.48
C TYR A 126 0.64 9.87 -10.77
N CYS A 127 1.48 10.54 -11.55
CA CYS A 127 2.21 11.70 -11.07
C CYS A 127 1.38 12.98 -11.24
N ALA A 128 1.06 13.62 -10.12
CA ALA A 128 0.27 14.85 -10.07
C ALA A 128 1.11 16.13 -10.30
N THR A 129 2.38 15.98 -10.72
CA THR A 129 3.24 17.14 -11.02
C THR A 129 3.07 17.57 -12.47
N GLY A 130 2.79 18.85 -12.71
CA GLY A 130 2.73 19.44 -14.05
C GLY A 130 1.85 18.62 -15.01
N GLN A 131 2.36 18.30 -16.20
CA GLN A 131 1.72 17.41 -17.17
C GLN A 131 2.29 15.99 -17.17
N HIS A 132 2.91 15.54 -16.06
CA HIS A 132 3.60 14.24 -16.05
C HIS A 132 2.64 13.07 -16.30
N CYS A 133 1.43 13.13 -15.74
CA CYS A 133 0.40 12.11 -15.95
C CYS A 133 0.03 11.96 -17.44
N GLN A 134 -0.29 13.07 -18.11
CA GLN A 134 -0.62 13.05 -19.54
C GLN A 134 0.55 12.61 -20.41
N ASN A 135 1.78 12.86 -19.97
CA ASN A 135 3.00 12.39 -20.64
C ASN A 135 3.36 10.93 -20.30
N GLY A 136 2.44 10.17 -19.69
CA GLY A 136 2.59 8.73 -19.48
C GLY A 136 3.15 8.32 -18.11
N MET A 137 3.31 9.26 -17.18
CA MET A 137 3.76 8.95 -15.81
C MET A 137 2.61 8.38 -14.97
N VAL A 138 2.27 7.13 -15.25
CA VAL A 138 1.17 6.37 -14.65
C VAL A 138 1.62 4.95 -14.29
N GLY A 139 0.92 4.34 -13.34
CA GLY A 139 1.19 2.96 -12.94
C GLY A 139 0.02 2.30 -12.23
N VAL A 140 0.18 1.03 -11.91
CA VAL A 140 -0.82 0.21 -11.24
C VAL A 140 -0.20 -0.80 -10.27
N ILE A 141 -0.79 -0.92 -9.09
CA ILE A 141 -0.56 -2.04 -8.18
C ILE A 141 -1.73 -3.01 -8.33
N ASN A 142 -1.44 -4.31 -8.44
CA ASN A 142 -2.41 -5.40 -8.53
C ASN A 142 -3.37 -5.20 -9.71
N ALA A 143 -2.83 -5.01 -10.92
CA ALA A 143 -3.62 -4.95 -12.14
C ALA A 143 -4.50 -6.21 -12.30
N PRO A 144 -5.71 -6.11 -12.85
CA PRO A 144 -6.56 -7.29 -13.01
C PRO A 144 -5.97 -8.25 -14.06
N ALA A 145 -5.50 -9.43 -13.61
CA ALA A 145 -4.80 -10.40 -14.45
C ALA A 145 -5.61 -10.94 -15.65
N ASN A 146 -6.94 -10.93 -15.57
CA ASN A 146 -7.83 -11.49 -16.60
C ASN A 146 -8.78 -10.45 -17.20
N ASN A 147 -8.39 -9.17 -17.23
CA ASN A 147 -9.19 -8.10 -17.82
C ASN A 147 -8.42 -7.34 -18.91
N ASN A 148 -8.66 -7.72 -20.15
CA ASN A 148 -8.02 -7.10 -21.31
C ASN A 148 -8.47 -5.66 -21.56
N GLN A 149 -9.49 -5.17 -20.86
CA GLN A 149 -9.99 -3.79 -20.97
C GLN A 149 -9.40 -2.86 -19.89
N ARG A 150 -8.98 -3.39 -18.74
CA ARG A 150 -8.44 -2.61 -17.61
C ARG A 150 -6.94 -2.86 -17.43
N THR A 151 -6.18 -2.52 -18.46
CA THR A 151 -4.72 -2.70 -18.53
C THR A 151 -3.98 -1.39 -18.28
N LEU A 152 -2.69 -1.45 -17.91
CA LEU A 152 -1.85 -0.25 -17.82
C LEU A 152 -1.80 0.52 -19.15
N GLN A 153 -1.78 -0.20 -20.27
CA GLN A 153 -1.82 0.41 -21.60
C GLN A 153 -3.08 1.25 -21.80
N ALA A 154 -4.26 0.71 -21.47
CA ALA A 154 -5.52 1.44 -21.58
C ALA A 154 -5.56 2.65 -20.63
N TYR A 155 -5.06 2.49 -19.41
CA TYR A 155 -4.97 3.57 -18.44
C TYR A 155 -4.03 4.70 -18.91
N SER A 156 -2.87 4.37 -19.47
CA SER A 156 -1.92 5.33 -20.05
C SER A 156 -2.51 6.07 -21.25
N GLN A 157 -3.22 5.38 -22.14
CA GLN A 157 -3.92 6.02 -23.25
C GLN A 157 -5.02 6.99 -22.78
N ALA A 158 -5.79 6.60 -21.77
CA ALA A 158 -6.78 7.50 -21.18
C ALA A 158 -6.11 8.71 -20.50
N ALA A 159 -4.98 8.51 -19.81
CA ALA A 159 -4.21 9.58 -19.17
C ALA A 159 -3.69 10.61 -20.18
N ALA A 160 -3.19 10.17 -21.33
CA ALA A 160 -2.73 11.05 -22.41
C ALA A 160 -3.83 11.99 -22.93
N ASN A 161 -5.11 11.60 -22.80
CA ASN A 161 -6.26 12.39 -23.22
C ASN A 161 -6.90 13.22 -22.07
N ALA A 162 -6.37 13.10 -20.84
CA ALA A 162 -6.91 13.84 -19.70
C ALA A 162 -6.69 15.35 -19.85
N GLN A 163 -7.76 16.12 -19.69
CA GLN A 163 -7.75 17.57 -19.92
C GLN A 163 -6.93 18.34 -18.86
N SER A 164 -6.78 17.78 -17.67
CA SER A 164 -6.04 18.38 -16.57
C SER A 164 -5.36 17.32 -15.70
N ASN A 165 -4.33 17.75 -14.98
CA ASN A 165 -3.66 16.97 -13.96
C ASN A 165 -3.92 17.63 -12.61
N VAL A 166 -4.63 16.94 -11.72
CA VAL A 166 -5.10 17.52 -10.47
C VAL A 166 -4.38 16.84 -9.32
N ALA A 167 -3.77 17.62 -8.44
CA ALA A 167 -3.18 17.10 -7.21
C ALA A 167 -4.25 16.96 -6.11
N PRO A 168 -4.25 15.88 -5.32
CA PRO A 168 -5.01 15.82 -4.07
C PRO A 168 -4.67 16.99 -3.14
N SER A 169 -5.64 17.46 -2.36
CA SER A 169 -5.49 18.61 -1.44
C SER A 169 -4.66 18.31 -0.19
N SER A 170 -4.45 17.03 0.14
CA SER A 170 -3.74 16.58 1.33
C SER A 170 -2.98 15.30 1.06
N THR A 171 -1.78 15.18 1.62
CA THR A 171 -1.01 13.93 1.64
C THR A 171 -1.67 12.89 2.54
N GLY A 172 -1.51 11.60 2.25
CA GLY A 172 -2.12 10.53 3.04
C GLY A 172 -2.05 9.16 2.38
N GLY A 173 -2.74 8.17 2.97
CA GLY A 173 -2.84 6.80 2.46
C GLY A 173 -1.52 6.01 2.37
N GLY A 174 -0.46 6.56 2.95
CA GLY A 174 0.90 6.02 3.02
C GLY A 174 1.75 6.90 3.94
N SER A 175 3.03 6.57 4.08
CA SER A 175 3.99 7.34 4.87
C SER A 175 5.15 7.82 4.01
N LEU A 176 5.58 9.08 4.21
CA LEU A 176 6.80 9.62 3.60
C LEU A 176 7.89 9.63 4.67
N GLY A 177 8.99 8.92 4.44
CA GLY A 177 10.06 8.76 5.42
C GLY A 177 11.22 7.93 4.90
N ALA A 178 12.05 7.39 5.80
CA ALA A 178 13.08 6.44 5.40
C ALA A 178 12.46 5.18 4.78
N ALA A 179 13.20 4.54 3.86
CA ALA A 179 12.83 3.23 3.33
C ALA A 179 12.61 2.22 4.48
N ALA A 180 11.65 1.32 4.32
CA ALA A 180 11.49 0.20 5.22
C ALA A 180 12.77 -0.64 5.15
N THR A 181 13.42 -0.80 6.30
CA THR A 181 14.45 -1.81 6.44
C THR A 181 13.73 -3.15 6.28
N ALA A 182 14.17 -3.98 5.33
CA ALA A 182 13.68 -5.35 5.23
C ALA A 182 13.68 -5.97 6.63
N PRO A 183 12.63 -6.73 7.02
CA PRO A 183 12.60 -7.33 8.35
C PRO A 183 13.88 -8.15 8.54
N PRO A 184 14.55 -8.05 9.70
CA PRO A 184 15.71 -8.88 9.96
C PRO A 184 15.26 -10.33 9.75
N SER A 185 15.92 -11.06 8.86
CA SER A 185 15.88 -12.51 8.92
C SER A 185 16.20 -12.86 10.36
N ALA A 186 15.31 -13.57 11.04
CA ALA A 186 15.50 -13.99 12.40
C ALA A 186 16.76 -14.87 12.46
N ALA A 187 17.93 -14.24 12.64
CA ALA A 187 19.11 -14.91 13.13
C ALA A 187 18.71 -15.40 14.52
N SER A 188 18.41 -16.69 14.60
CA SER A 188 18.17 -17.38 15.86
C SER A 188 19.47 -17.30 16.66
N SER A 189 19.62 -16.26 17.47
CA SER A 189 20.61 -16.22 18.52
C SER A 189 20.17 -17.22 19.58
N SER A 190 20.55 -18.49 19.41
CA SER A 190 20.51 -19.47 20.48
C SER A 190 21.46 -19.01 21.58
N ALA A 191 20.96 -18.23 22.52
CA ALA A 191 21.63 -17.96 23.78
C ALA A 191 21.67 -19.28 24.57
N ARG A 192 22.84 -19.89 24.58
CA ARG A 192 23.16 -21.07 25.39
C ARG A 192 23.36 -20.60 26.83
N PRO A 193 22.68 -21.16 27.85
CA PRO A 193 22.99 -20.81 29.24
C PRO A 193 24.31 -21.49 29.61
N SER A 194 25.35 -20.70 29.88
CA SER A 194 26.56 -21.20 30.53
C SER A 194 26.32 -21.25 32.03
N SER A 195 26.19 -22.46 32.56
CA SER A 195 26.24 -22.77 33.99
C SER A 195 27.65 -22.50 34.53
N SER A 196 27.80 -21.57 35.47
CA SER A 196 29.02 -21.44 36.27
C SER A 196 28.74 -21.83 37.73
N THR A 197 29.61 -22.73 38.18
CA THR A 197 29.72 -23.41 39.46
C THR A 197 29.89 -22.45 40.63
N ALA A 198 29.21 -22.75 41.75
CA ALA A 198 29.43 -22.14 43.06
C ALA A 198 30.82 -22.50 43.63
N PRO A 199 31.30 -21.70 44.60
CA PRO A 199 31.74 -22.33 45.85
C PRO A 199 31.17 -21.61 47.09
N SER A 200 30.88 -22.43 48.11
CA SER A 200 30.53 -22.01 49.47
C SER A 200 31.77 -22.05 50.37
N ALA A 201 31.86 -21.07 51.28
CA ALA A 201 32.53 -21.03 52.60
C ALA A 201 33.16 -19.63 52.79
N GLY A 202 33.02 -18.91 53.90
CA GLY A 202 32.43 -19.22 55.19
C GLY A 202 32.15 -17.93 55.97
N MET A 203 31.33 -18.10 56.99
CA MET A 203 30.94 -17.16 58.04
C MET A 203 32.13 -16.51 58.78
N GLU A 204 31.94 -15.27 59.25
CA GLU A 204 32.29 -14.85 60.61
C GLU A 204 31.62 -13.49 60.90
N ALA A 205 30.92 -13.45 62.03
CA ALA A 205 29.98 -12.42 62.43
C ALA A 205 30.50 -11.69 63.66
N HIS A 206 30.59 -10.36 63.60
CA HIS A 206 30.65 -9.47 64.76
C HIS A 206 29.95 -8.17 64.31
N GLY A 207 28.76 -7.83 64.83
CA GLY A 207 28.60 -6.84 65.92
C GLY A 207 29.11 -5.46 65.48
N GLU A 208 28.37 -4.35 65.44
CA GLU A 208 27.51 -3.82 66.49
C GLU A 208 26.58 -2.70 65.97
N ILE A 209 25.53 -2.45 66.76
CA ILE A 209 24.49 -1.43 66.59
C ILE A 209 24.99 -0.09 67.14
N ARG A 210 24.97 1.02 66.36
CA ARG A 210 24.99 2.38 66.94
C ARG A 210 24.06 3.36 66.23
N TRP A 211 23.18 3.90 67.07
CA TRP A 211 22.28 5.05 66.94
C TRP A 211 22.93 6.34 66.38
N GLY A 212 22.09 7.16 65.74
CA GLY A 212 22.31 8.59 65.47
C GLY A 212 21.23 9.12 64.51
N MET A 213 20.02 9.45 64.97
CA MET A 213 19.58 10.73 65.54
C MET A 213 19.60 11.91 64.55
N LEU A 214 18.39 12.30 64.12
CA LEU A 214 17.86 13.64 63.80
C LEU A 214 18.81 14.75 63.35
N THR A 215 18.49 15.38 62.21
CA THR A 215 18.31 16.85 62.15
C THR A 215 17.24 17.26 61.14
N MET A 216 16.20 17.92 61.65
CA MET A 216 15.27 18.79 60.93
C MET A 216 16.02 19.96 60.26
N GLY A 217 15.52 20.42 59.10
CA GLY A 217 15.87 21.71 58.51
C GLY A 217 14.63 22.37 57.92
N VAL A 218 14.10 23.37 58.64
CA VAL A 218 12.92 24.18 58.32
C VAL A 218 13.31 25.45 57.57
N ALA A 219 12.51 25.78 56.55
CA ALA A 219 12.08 27.07 55.98
C ALA A 219 13.04 28.28 55.86
N VAL A 220 12.97 28.93 54.68
CA VAL A 220 12.84 30.40 54.60
C VAL A 220 11.81 30.76 53.51
N ALA A 221 10.91 31.66 53.90
CA ALA A 221 9.83 32.26 53.13
C ALA A 221 10.25 33.57 52.43
N GLY A 222 9.44 34.00 51.47
CA GLY A 222 9.40 35.37 50.96
C GLY A 222 9.39 35.42 49.43
N PHE A 223 8.64 36.28 48.74
CA PHE A 223 7.76 37.38 49.13
C PHE A 223 7.07 37.84 47.81
N ILE A 224 5.80 38.28 47.89
CA ILE A 224 5.15 39.40 47.16
C ILE A 224 5.41 39.51 45.63
N GLY A 225 4.44 39.55 44.72
CA GLY A 225 3.08 40.08 44.76
C GLY A 225 2.83 40.84 43.44
N GLY A 226 1.57 41.04 43.03
CA GLY A 226 1.25 42.00 41.97
C GLY A 226 0.17 41.60 40.97
N LEU A 227 -1.08 41.61 41.44
CA LEU A 227 -2.29 41.88 40.66
C LEU A 227 -2.28 43.35 40.21
N MET A 228 -2.68 43.68 38.98
CA MET A 228 -3.54 44.83 38.61
C MET A 228 -3.67 44.95 37.07
N ILE A 229 -4.93 44.93 36.62
CA ILE A 229 -5.53 45.29 35.32
C ILE A 229 -5.46 44.22 34.22
#